data_AF-A0A973BAG7-F1
#
_entry.id   AF-A0A973BAG7-F1
#
_cell.length_a   1.000
_cell.length_b   1.000
_cell.length_c   1.000
_cell.angle_alpha   90.00
_cell.angle_beta   90.00
_cell.angle_gamma   90.00
#
_symmetry.space_group_name_H-M   'P 1'
#
loop_
_entity.id
_entity.type
_entity.pdbx_description
1 polymer ?
#
loop_
_entity_poly.entity_id
_entity_poly.type
_entity_poly.pdbx_seq_one_letter_code
_entity_poly.pdbx_strand_id
1 'polypeptide(L)'
;MLTIIILDLDACNVGASASRKEFVLFLNLYTKLLSSAIETLAGVALNLPEYSAFYRRVISPSGRQKQRKVSRLLPPELNTKLNELLKADQEIEMLPGSALFCRKIDFETINGFDKYNLLLRRRLGYAHNAVMEHIGEVSLLFVESLEEFKFYHFMK
;
A
#
# COMPACT_ATOMS: atom_id res chain seq x y z
N MET A 1 12.36 14.51 -4.12
CA MET A 1 11.01 14.25 -3.60
C MET A 1 10.73 12.76 -3.44
N LEU A 2 10.89 11.92 -4.49
CA LEU A 2 10.45 10.51 -4.48
C LEU A 2 11.52 9.52 -4.99
N THR A 3 11.54 8.31 -4.43
CA THR A 3 12.21 7.11 -4.97
C THR A 3 11.17 6.01 -5.26
N ILE A 4 11.27 5.32 -6.39
CA ILE A 4 10.41 4.18 -6.76
C ILE A 4 11.18 2.88 -6.55
N ILE A 5 10.58 1.91 -5.86
CA ILE A 5 11.16 0.60 -5.58
C ILE A 5 10.17 -0.47 -6.01
N ILE A 6 10.66 -1.54 -6.62
CA ILE A 6 9.82 -2.63 -7.11
C ILE A 6 9.59 -3.66 -5.98
N LEU A 7 8.34 -4.11 -5.81
CA LEU A 7 7.92 -4.97 -4.69
C LEU A 7 8.57 -6.37 -4.71
N ASP A 8 9.68 -6.48 -3.99
CA ASP A 8 10.25 -7.68 -3.35
C ASP A 8 10.60 -7.25 -1.91
N LEU A 9 10.15 -7.96 -0.87
CA LEU A 9 10.18 -7.44 0.51
C LEU A 9 11.59 -7.07 0.97
N ASP A 10 12.57 -7.92 0.69
CA ASP A 10 13.96 -7.67 1.06
C ASP A 10 14.58 -6.58 0.19
N ALA A 11 14.30 -6.59 -1.12
CA ALA A 11 14.75 -5.52 -2.02
C ALA A 11 14.12 -4.16 -1.68
N CYS A 12 12.90 -4.14 -1.17
CA CYS A 12 12.20 -2.94 -0.72
C CYS A 12 12.94 -2.27 0.44
N ASN A 13 13.32 -3.05 1.45
CA ASN A 13 14.04 -2.54 2.61
C ASN A 13 15.39 -1.94 2.20
N VAL A 14 16.15 -2.66 1.36
CA VAL A 14 17.43 -2.18 0.83
C VAL A 14 17.25 -0.90 0.01
N GLY A 15 16.27 -0.88 -0.89
CA GLY A 15 15.99 0.29 -1.73
C GLY A 15 15.55 1.52 -0.91
N ALA A 16 14.74 1.31 0.13
CA ALA A 16 14.27 2.40 0.98
C ALA A 16 15.41 2.98 1.81
N SER A 17 16.29 2.13 2.35
CA SER A 17 17.49 2.54 3.07
C SER A 17 18.47 3.33 2.18
N ALA A 18 18.67 2.90 0.93
CA ALA A 18 19.53 3.60 -0.03
C ALA A 18 18.93 4.94 -0.53
N SER A 19 17.62 5.13 -0.39
CA SER A 19 16.93 6.34 -0.84
C SER A 19 17.33 7.57 -0.01
N ARG A 20 17.68 8.66 -0.68
CA ARG A 20 17.90 9.98 -0.04
C ARG A 20 16.68 10.90 -0.13
N LYS A 21 15.53 10.36 -0.56
CA LYS A 21 14.31 11.12 -0.81
C LYS A 21 13.36 11.00 0.37
N GLU A 22 12.58 12.05 0.60
CA GLU A 22 11.57 12.11 1.66
C GLU A 22 10.47 11.06 1.51
N PHE A 23 10.00 10.85 0.28
CA PHE A 23 8.97 9.86 -0.03
C PHE A 23 9.54 8.66 -0.77
N VAL A 24 8.91 7.51 -0.53
CA VAL A 24 9.20 6.25 -1.20
C VAL A 24 7.90 5.67 -1.75
N LEU A 25 7.92 5.23 -3.00
CA LEU A 25 6.85 4.49 -3.66
C LEU A 25 7.31 3.06 -3.91
N PHE A 26 6.74 2.10 -3.19
CA PHE A 26 6.89 0.69 -3.48
C PHE A 26 5.84 0.29 -4.51
N LEU A 27 6.23 -0.27 -5.66
CA LEU A 27 5.37 -0.52 -6.81
C LEU A 27 5.44 -1.99 -7.24
N ASN A 28 4.29 -2.64 -7.45
CA ASN A 28 4.28 -3.99 -8.02
C ASN A 28 4.75 -3.96 -9.48
N LEU A 29 5.54 -4.96 -9.91
CA LEU A 29 5.99 -5.17 -11.30
C LEU A 29 4.87 -5.11 -12.33
N TYR A 30 3.66 -5.51 -11.95
CA TYR A 30 2.48 -5.52 -12.81
C TYR A 30 1.60 -4.28 -12.66
N THR A 31 2.18 -3.15 -12.24
CA THR A 31 1.47 -1.87 -12.11
C THR A 31 2.04 -0.84 -13.06
N LYS A 32 1.17 -0.25 -13.86
CA LYS A 32 1.45 0.91 -14.69
C LYS A 32 0.97 2.17 -13.98
N LEU A 33 1.86 3.15 -13.83
CA LEU A 33 1.50 4.49 -13.37
C LEU A 33 0.77 5.23 -14.48
N LEU A 34 -0.40 5.79 -14.18
CA LEU A 34 -1.04 6.72 -15.12
C LEU A 34 -0.50 8.13 -14.92
N SER A 35 -0.76 9.00 -15.89
CA SER A 35 -0.36 10.41 -15.85
C SER A 35 -0.79 11.06 -14.54
N SER A 36 0.10 11.87 -13.97
CA SER A 36 -0.13 12.63 -12.73
C SER A 36 -0.27 11.81 -11.45
N ALA A 37 -0.14 10.47 -11.48
CA ALA A 37 -0.35 9.64 -10.31
C ALA A 37 0.67 9.94 -9.19
N ILE A 38 1.93 10.16 -9.56
CA ILE A 38 3.01 10.50 -8.61
C ILE A 38 2.78 11.88 -8.01
N GLU A 39 2.50 12.87 -8.85
CA GLU A 39 2.27 14.27 -8.47
C GLU A 39 1.06 14.38 -7.55
N THR A 40 0.01 13.61 -7.84
CA THR A 40 -1.19 13.54 -7.00
C THR A 40 -0.88 12.91 -5.65
N LEU A 41 -0.15 11.78 -5.60
CA LEU A 41 0.25 11.16 -4.33
C LEU A 41 1.11 12.11 -3.48
N ALA A 42 2.09 12.76 -4.09
CA ALA A 42 2.94 13.71 -3.41
C ALA A 42 2.15 14.92 -2.89
N GLY A 43 1.25 15.48 -3.71
CA GLY A 43 0.40 16.60 -3.32
C GLY A 43 -0.50 16.27 -2.13
N VAL A 44 -1.18 15.12 -2.17
CA VAL A 44 -2.02 14.67 -1.06
C VAL A 44 -1.19 14.46 0.21
N ALA A 45 -0.01 13.83 0.10
CA ALA A 45 0.84 13.56 1.26
C ALA A 45 1.49 14.80 1.88
N LEU A 46 1.73 15.84 1.07
CA LEU A 46 2.19 17.14 1.56
C LEU A 46 1.07 17.89 2.31
N ASN A 47 -0.18 17.74 1.86
CA ASN A 47 -1.35 18.39 2.49
C ASN A 47 -1.86 17.67 3.74
N LEU A 48 -1.52 16.39 3.89
CA LEU A 48 -1.98 15.52 4.98
C LEU A 48 -0.79 14.89 5.72
N PRO A 49 0.03 15.68 6.42
CA PRO A 49 1.29 15.22 7.03
C PRO A 49 1.08 14.23 8.18
N GLU A 50 -0.11 14.14 8.75
CA GLU A 50 -0.45 13.22 9.82
C GLU A 50 -0.72 11.78 9.36
N TYR A 51 -0.79 11.57 8.04
CA TYR A 51 -0.90 10.26 7.42
C TYR A 51 0.48 9.72 7.05
N SER A 52 0.76 8.50 7.48
CA SER A 52 2.09 7.90 7.29
C SER A 52 2.25 7.23 5.92
N ALA A 53 1.14 6.86 5.30
CA ALA A 53 1.13 6.22 4.02
C ALA A 53 -0.17 6.48 3.26
N PHE A 54 -0.06 6.42 1.94
CA PHE A 54 -1.15 6.62 1.01
C PHE A 54 -1.28 5.42 0.08
N TYR A 55 -2.51 4.96 -0.02
CA TYR A 55 -2.99 4.12 -1.07
C TYR A 55 -3.42 4.95 -2.27
N ARG A 56 -3.49 4.29 -3.41
CA ARG A 56 -3.88 4.90 -4.67
C ARG A 56 -5.06 4.14 -5.26
N ARG A 57 -5.75 4.75 -6.22
CA ARG A 57 -6.79 4.07 -6.99
C ARG A 57 -6.16 3.11 -7.99
N VAL A 58 -6.50 1.83 -7.89
CA VAL A 58 -6.05 0.81 -8.85
C VAL A 58 -7.20 0.44 -9.77
N ILE A 59 -6.96 0.40 -11.08
CA ILE A 59 -7.93 -0.03 -12.10
C ILE A 59 -7.43 -1.26 -12.87
N SER A 60 -8.35 -2.04 -13.41
CA SER A 60 -8.05 -3.04 -14.46
C SER A 60 -7.83 -2.37 -15.81
N PRO A 61 -7.30 -3.10 -16.82
CA PRO A 61 -7.26 -2.62 -18.20
C PRO A 61 -8.64 -2.25 -18.78
N SER A 62 -9.72 -2.82 -18.23
CA SER A 62 -11.10 -2.45 -18.56
C SER A 62 -11.62 -1.19 -17.83
N GLY A 63 -10.77 -0.50 -17.06
CA GLY A 63 -11.13 0.70 -16.29
C GLY A 63 -11.84 0.44 -14.97
N ARG A 64 -12.11 -0.81 -14.61
CA ARG A 64 -12.81 -1.16 -13.36
C ARG A 64 -11.88 -1.02 -12.16
N GLN A 65 -12.33 -0.31 -11.13
CA GLN A 65 -11.56 -0.19 -9.88
C GLN A 65 -11.37 -1.56 -9.21
N LYS A 66 -10.12 -1.91 -8.95
CA LYS A 66 -9.71 -3.08 -8.17
C LYS A 66 -9.56 -2.65 -6.72
N GLN A 67 -10.45 -3.17 -5.87
CA GLN A 67 -10.42 -2.94 -4.43
C GLN A 67 -10.54 -4.27 -3.71
N ARG A 68 -9.73 -4.45 -2.67
CA ARG A 68 -9.83 -5.60 -1.79
C ARG A 68 -11.14 -5.50 -1.00
N LYS A 69 -11.96 -6.54 -1.07
CA LYS A 69 -13.27 -6.60 -0.39
C LYS A 69 -13.25 -7.34 0.94
N VAL A 70 -12.26 -8.21 1.14
CA VAL A 70 -12.12 -9.03 2.35
C VAL A 70 -10.66 -9.18 2.70
N SER A 71 -10.38 -9.09 3.99
CA SER A 71 -9.10 -9.30 4.63
C SER A 71 -9.25 -10.30 5.76
N ARG A 72 -8.46 -11.37 5.70
CA ARG A 72 -8.27 -12.26 6.86
C ARG A 72 -7.52 -11.58 8.01
N LEU A 73 -6.98 -10.37 7.77
CA LEU A 73 -6.21 -9.63 8.76
C LEU A 73 -7.04 -8.62 9.56
N LEU A 74 -8.27 -8.37 9.10
CA LEU A 74 -9.17 -7.43 9.76
C LEU A 74 -10.27 -8.20 10.49
N PRO A 75 -10.74 -7.69 11.62
CA PRO A 75 -11.94 -8.23 12.26
C PRO A 75 -13.16 -8.10 11.34
N PRO A 76 -14.21 -8.92 11.52
CA PRO A 76 -15.37 -8.96 10.64
C PRO A 76 -16.05 -7.59 10.41
N GLU A 77 -16.07 -6.74 11.43
CA GLU A 77 -16.71 -5.41 11.38
C GLU A 77 -15.94 -4.44 10.47
N LEU A 78 -14.62 -4.59 10.34
CA LEU A 78 -13.82 -3.78 9.41
C LEU A 78 -13.86 -4.35 7.99
N ASN A 79 -14.12 -5.66 7.84
CA ASN A 79 -14.32 -6.28 6.54
C ASN A 79 -15.58 -5.79 5.83
N THR A 80 -16.63 -5.40 6.55
CA THR A 80 -17.83 -4.83 5.92
C THR A 80 -17.52 -3.49 5.26
N LYS A 81 -16.69 -2.64 5.89
CA LYS A 81 -16.23 -1.36 5.32
C LYS A 81 -15.45 -1.54 4.00
N LEU A 82 -14.70 -2.64 3.86
CA LEU A 82 -13.96 -2.94 2.63
C LEU A 82 -14.86 -3.22 1.41
N ASN A 83 -16.13 -3.57 1.62
CA ASN A 83 -17.08 -3.80 0.53
C ASN A 83 -17.56 -2.50 -0.12
N GLU A 84 -17.43 -1.36 0.57
CA GLU A 84 -17.82 -0.06 0.05
C GLU A 84 -16.74 0.49 -0.88
N LEU A 85 -17.11 0.80 -2.13
CA LEU A 85 -16.17 1.34 -3.10
C LEU A 85 -15.65 2.72 -2.65
N LEU A 86 -14.33 2.88 -2.61
CA LEU A 86 -13.70 4.16 -2.26
C LEU A 86 -13.85 5.16 -3.43
N LYS A 87 -14.60 6.24 -3.20
CA LYS A 87 -15.01 7.23 -4.23
C LYS A 87 -14.33 8.60 -4.12
N ALA A 88 -13.64 8.88 -3.02
CA ALA A 88 -12.94 10.13 -2.77
C ALA A 88 -11.75 9.89 -1.84
N ASP A 89 -10.90 10.90 -1.72
CA ASP A 89 -9.79 10.88 -0.77
C ASP A 89 -10.33 10.68 0.65
N GLN A 90 -9.81 9.70 1.37
CA GLN A 90 -10.31 9.34 2.70
C GLN A 90 -9.30 8.51 3.48
N GLU A 91 -9.53 8.38 4.79
CA GLU A 91 -8.79 7.43 5.63
C GLU A 91 -9.25 5.99 5.36
N ILE A 92 -8.32 5.03 5.40
CA ILE A 92 -8.59 3.62 5.18
C ILE A 92 -8.01 2.76 6.30
N GLU A 93 -8.63 1.61 6.54
CA GLU A 93 -8.25 0.69 7.62
C GLU A 93 -7.01 -0.15 7.28
N MET A 94 -6.71 -0.32 5.99
CA MET A 94 -5.60 -1.15 5.54
C MET A 94 -5.10 -0.77 4.15
N LEU A 95 -3.83 -1.08 3.86
CA LEU A 95 -3.21 -0.93 2.54
C LEU A 95 -3.26 -2.24 1.75
N PRO A 96 -3.95 -2.31 0.60
CA PRO A 96 -3.85 -3.48 -0.26
C PRO A 96 -2.49 -3.57 -0.97
N GLY A 97 -1.87 -4.75 -1.05
CA GLY A 97 -0.45 -4.94 -1.41
C GLY A 97 -0.01 -4.74 -2.88
N SER A 98 -0.56 -3.76 -3.61
CA SER A 98 -0.17 -3.53 -5.03
C SER A 98 0.76 -2.33 -5.25
N ALA A 99 0.75 -1.34 -4.35
CA ALA A 99 1.76 -0.30 -4.22
C ALA A 99 1.49 0.51 -2.96
N LEU A 100 2.55 1.05 -2.40
CA LEU A 100 2.55 1.80 -1.16
C LEU A 100 3.37 3.08 -1.36
N PHE A 101 2.75 4.23 -1.14
CA PHE A 101 3.46 5.51 -1.07
C PHE A 101 3.55 5.95 0.38
N CYS A 102 4.74 6.21 0.90
CA CYS A 102 4.91 6.62 2.30
C CYS A 102 6.08 7.58 2.49
N ARG A 103 6.10 8.23 3.65
CA ARG A 103 7.27 8.96 4.12
C ARG A 103 8.36 7.95 4.49
N LYS A 104 9.59 8.18 4.05
CA LYS A 104 10.73 7.34 4.35
C LYS A 104 10.92 7.21 5.86
N ILE A 105 10.82 8.32 6.60
CA ILE A 105 11.00 8.30 8.05
C ILE A 105 9.96 7.44 8.78
N ASP A 106 8.72 7.41 8.29
CA ASP A 106 7.68 6.57 8.88
C ASP A 106 7.90 5.09 8.58
N PHE A 107 8.39 4.78 7.38
CA PHE A 107 8.79 3.43 7.00
C PHE A 107 10.00 2.94 7.83
N GLU A 108 11.00 3.80 8.05
CA GLU A 108 12.17 3.48 8.87
C GLU A 108 11.81 3.32 10.35
N THR A 109 10.88 4.13 10.86
CA THR A 109 10.41 4.05 12.26
C THR A 109 9.77 2.70 12.59
N ILE A 110 9.17 2.04 11.60
CA ILE A 110 8.60 0.69 11.76
C ILE A 110 9.58 -0.43 11.39
N ASN A 111 10.87 -0.10 11.19
CA ASN A 111 11.92 -1.02 10.72
C ASN A 111 11.65 -1.63 9.34
N GLY A 112 10.97 -0.89 8.47
CA GLY A 112 10.67 -1.29 7.10
C GLY A 112 9.58 -2.36 7.00
N PHE A 113 9.64 -3.17 5.94
CA PHE A 113 8.83 -4.37 5.83
C PHE A 113 9.41 -5.46 6.74
N ASP A 114 8.63 -5.90 7.73
CA ASP A 114 8.93 -7.13 8.47
C ASP A 114 8.18 -8.32 7.84
N LYS A 115 8.52 -9.53 8.32
CA LYS A 115 7.87 -10.81 7.98
C LYS A 115 6.36 -10.85 8.27
N TYR A 116 5.82 -9.80 8.90
CA TYR A 116 4.52 -9.75 9.56
C TYR A 116 3.70 -8.47 9.17
N ASN A 117 4.18 -7.68 8.20
CA ASN A 117 3.55 -6.48 7.62
C ASN A 117 2.64 -5.66 8.56
N LEU A 118 3.23 -4.80 9.40
CA LEU A 118 2.51 -4.01 10.39
C LEU A 118 2.44 -2.50 10.10
N LEU A 119 1.95 -2.08 8.92
CA LEU A 119 1.51 -0.68 8.72
C LEU A 119 0.18 -0.34 9.44
N LEU A 120 -0.33 -1.27 10.26
CA LEU A 120 -1.63 -1.23 10.94
C LEU A 120 -1.74 -0.24 12.12
N ARG A 121 -0.71 0.57 12.41
CA ARG A 121 -0.69 1.40 13.63
C ARG A 121 -0.66 2.91 13.39
N ARG A 122 -0.78 3.36 12.14
CA ARG A 122 -0.73 4.79 11.78
C ARG A 122 -1.82 5.12 10.77
N ARG A 123 -2.26 6.39 10.70
CA ARG A 123 -3.35 6.83 9.80
C ARG A 123 -2.95 6.59 8.34
N LEU A 124 -3.80 5.87 7.61
CA LEU A 124 -3.57 5.48 6.22
C LEU A 124 -4.54 6.24 5.33
N GLY A 125 -4.02 6.89 4.29
CA GLY A 125 -4.82 7.66 3.35
C GLY A 125 -5.12 6.87 2.10
N TYR A 126 -6.19 7.21 1.42
CA TYR A 126 -6.46 6.83 0.04
C TYR A 126 -6.49 8.10 -0.80
N ALA A 127 -5.68 8.14 -1.85
CA ALA A 127 -5.69 9.20 -2.86
C ALA A 127 -6.45 8.69 -4.10
N HIS A 128 -7.71 9.08 -4.23
CA HIS A 128 -8.63 8.61 -5.27
C HIS A 128 -8.17 9.01 -6.67
N ASN A 129 -7.61 10.22 -6.82
CA ASN A 129 -7.15 10.74 -8.10
C ASN A 129 -5.75 10.24 -8.50
N ALA A 130 -5.03 9.59 -7.59
CA ALA A 130 -3.79 8.90 -7.94
C ALA A 130 -4.13 7.56 -8.59
N VAL A 131 -4.19 7.52 -9.92
CA VAL A 131 -4.64 6.32 -10.64
C VAL A 131 -3.47 5.48 -11.13
N MET A 132 -3.56 4.18 -10.92
CA MET A 132 -2.63 3.18 -11.44
C MET A 132 -3.41 2.02 -12.07
N GLU A 133 -2.88 1.45 -13.14
CA GLU A 133 -3.46 0.30 -13.83
C GLU A 133 -2.71 -0.97 -13.45
N HIS A 134 -3.44 -2.03 -13.06
CA HIS A 134 -2.86 -3.33 -12.79
C HIS A 134 -2.97 -4.23 -14.02
N ILE A 135 -1.85 -4.43 -14.71
CA ILE A 135 -1.75 -5.10 -16.01
C ILE A 135 -1.49 -6.61 -15.92
N GLY A 136 -1.20 -7.16 -14.74
CA GLY A 136 -0.94 -8.59 -14.54
C GLY A 136 -2.17 -9.39 -14.10
N GLU A 137 -2.12 -10.71 -14.29
CA GLU A 137 -3.22 -11.62 -13.93
C GLU A 137 -3.09 -12.21 -12.52
N VAL A 138 -1.88 -12.40 -11.97
CA VAL A 138 -1.75 -12.98 -10.62
C VAL A 138 -0.51 -12.48 -9.86
N SER A 139 -0.72 -11.98 -8.64
CA SER A 139 0.34 -11.80 -7.64
C SER A 139 0.54 -13.14 -6.91
N LEU A 140 1.14 -14.13 -7.56
CA LEU A 140 1.46 -15.42 -6.92
C LEU A 140 2.84 -15.36 -6.28
N LEU A 141 2.88 -14.88 -5.03
CA LEU A 141 3.86 -15.38 -4.07
C LEU A 141 3.04 -15.96 -2.91
N PHE A 142 2.58 -17.19 -3.11
CA PHE A 142 2.17 -18.04 -2.00
C PHE A 142 3.45 -18.41 -1.27
N VAL A 143 3.74 -17.72 -0.17
CA VAL A 143 4.79 -18.13 0.76
C VAL A 143 4.10 -18.94 1.85
N GLU A 144 4.65 -20.10 2.22
CA GLU A 144 4.22 -20.97 3.34
C GLU A 144 3.96 -20.21 4.65
N SER A 145 4.47 -18.98 4.76
CA SER A 145 4.29 -18.01 5.85
C SER A 145 2.86 -17.59 6.20
N LEU A 146 1.80 -17.90 5.43
CA LEU A 146 0.46 -17.37 5.75
C LEU A 146 -0.09 -17.91 7.07
N GLU A 147 0.17 -19.17 7.40
CA GLU A 147 -0.24 -19.75 8.69
C GLU A 147 0.64 -19.26 9.85
N GLU A 148 1.95 -19.12 9.65
CA GLU A 148 2.85 -18.52 10.64
C GLU A 148 2.53 -17.04 10.91
N PHE A 149 2.21 -16.29 9.85
CA PHE A 149 1.71 -14.92 9.92
C PHE A 149 0.42 -14.89 10.73
N LYS A 150 -0.54 -15.77 10.43
CA LYS A 150 -1.79 -15.82 11.19
C LYS A 150 -1.55 -16.10 12.68
N PHE A 151 -0.66 -17.05 12.98
CA PHE A 151 -0.28 -17.39 14.34
C PHE A 151 0.32 -16.18 15.08
N TYR A 152 1.25 -15.46 14.44
CA TYR A 152 1.88 -14.28 15.03
C TYR A 152 0.89 -13.12 15.30
N HIS A 153 -0.11 -12.92 14.45
CA HIS A 153 -1.02 -11.76 14.54
C HIS A 153 -2.37 -12.00 15.22
N PHE A 154 -2.94 -13.20 15.12
CA PHE A 154 -4.33 -13.46 15.52
C PHE A 154 -4.49 -14.50 16.63
N MET A 155 -3.43 -15.23 17.00
CA MET A 155 -3.47 -16.27 18.03
C MET A 155 -2.74 -15.82 19.31
N LYS A 156 -3.13 -14.66 19.85
CA LYS A 156 -2.93 -14.35 21.27
C LYS A 156 -4.15 -14.80 22.06
#